data_AF-A0A6I8NDL9-F1
#
_entry.id   AF-A0A6I8NDL9-F1
#
_cell.length_a   1.000
_cell.length_b   1.000
_cell.length_c   1.000
_cell.angle_alpha   90.00
_cell.angle_beta   90.00
_cell.angle_gamma   90.00
#
_symmetry.space_group_name_H-M   'P 1'
#
loop_
_entity.id
_entity.type
_entity.pdbx_description
1 polymer ?
#
loop_
_entity_poly.entity_id
_entity_poly.type
_entity_poly.pdbx_seq_one_letter_code
_entity_poly.pdbx_strand_id
1 'polypeptide(L)'
;MWSSRSSLTSLIVGVFVVYVVHTCWVMYGIVYTKPCRAHTNCIQPYLARRPKLQLSVYTTTRSNLGAETNIDLVLNVEDFDVESKFERTVNVSVPKKTRNNGTLYAYIFLHHAGILPWHDGKQVHIVSPLTTYMIPKPEEINLLTGESATQQIEAEKKQTNALDEPVSHWRSRLTLNIMVDDFIFDGSSLPADVHRYMKMIQLGKSVHYLPILFIDQLSNRVKDLMVINRSTTELPLTVSYDKISLGKLRFWIHMQDAVYSLQQFGFSEKDADEVKGIFVDTNLYFLALTFFVAAFHLLFDFLAFKNDISFWKKKKNMIGMSTKAVLWRCFSTVVIFLFLLDEQTSLLVLVPAGIGAVIELWKVKKALKMTIKWKGLRPTFQFGAYNESERKTEEYDTQAMKYLSYLLYPLCIGGAVYSLLNVKYKSWYSWLINSFVNGVYAFGFLFMLPQLFVNYKMKSVAHLPWKAFTYKAFNTFIDDIFAFIITMPTSHRLACFRDDVVFLVYLYQRWLYPVDKSRVNEYGESYEEKPKRKPHRD
;
A
#
# COMPACT_ATOMS: atom_id res chain seq x y z
N MET A 1 -20.00 -32.23 -19.36
CA MET A 1 -20.07 -30.95 -18.61
C MET A 1 -18.69 -30.49 -18.07
N TRP A 2 -17.61 -30.66 -18.83
CA TRP A 2 -16.22 -30.35 -18.41
C TRP A 2 -15.61 -29.12 -19.12
N SER A 3 -16.26 -28.60 -20.17
CA SER A 3 -15.73 -27.51 -21.01
C SER A 3 -15.87 -26.11 -20.40
N SER A 4 -16.91 -25.85 -19.58
CA SER A 4 -17.21 -24.49 -19.10
C SER A 4 -16.27 -23.97 -17.99
N ARG A 5 -15.65 -24.85 -17.20
CA ARG A 5 -14.79 -24.43 -16.07
C ARG A 5 -13.38 -24.00 -16.47
N SER A 6 -12.85 -24.54 -17.57
CA SER A 6 -11.56 -24.11 -18.12
C SER A 6 -11.68 -22.70 -18.69
N SER A 7 -12.79 -22.43 -19.39
CA SER A 7 -13.10 -21.15 -20.05
C SER A 7 -13.05 -19.96 -19.09
N LEU A 8 -13.66 -20.04 -17.90
CA LEU A 8 -13.65 -18.91 -16.95
C LEU A 8 -12.25 -18.60 -16.40
N THR A 9 -11.42 -19.61 -16.15
CA THR A 9 -10.03 -19.39 -15.72
C THR A 9 -9.21 -18.71 -16.80
N SER A 10 -9.33 -19.24 -18.03
CA SER A 10 -8.61 -18.72 -19.19
C SER A 10 -9.06 -17.30 -19.52
N LEU A 11 -10.35 -16.99 -19.32
CA LEU A 11 -10.90 -15.65 -19.49
C LEU A 11 -10.29 -14.67 -18.48
N ILE A 12 -10.27 -15.02 -17.19
CA ILE A 12 -9.74 -14.12 -16.15
C ILE A 12 -8.23 -13.91 -16.31
N VAL A 13 -7.48 -14.96 -16.61
CA VAL A 13 -6.05 -14.84 -16.92
C VAL A 13 -5.83 -14.00 -18.19
N GLY A 14 -6.67 -14.18 -19.21
CA GLY A 14 -6.62 -13.36 -20.43
C GLY A 14 -6.90 -11.89 -20.16
N VAL A 15 -7.94 -11.59 -19.38
CA VAL A 15 -8.28 -10.21 -18.95
C VAL A 15 -7.14 -9.60 -18.14
N PHE A 16 -6.53 -10.36 -17.24
CA PHE A 16 -5.37 -9.92 -16.45
C PHE A 16 -4.18 -9.56 -17.36
N VAL A 17 -3.83 -10.42 -18.33
CA VAL A 17 -2.73 -10.14 -19.27
C VAL A 17 -3.02 -8.89 -20.11
N VAL A 18 -4.25 -8.75 -20.62
CA VAL A 18 -4.66 -7.56 -21.38
C VAL A 18 -4.56 -6.31 -20.51
N TYR A 19 -4.99 -6.37 -19.25
CA TYR A 19 -4.88 -5.26 -18.32
C TYR A 19 -3.42 -4.87 -18.03
N VAL A 20 -2.53 -5.84 -17.81
CA VAL A 20 -1.10 -5.58 -17.59
C VAL A 20 -0.48 -4.94 -18.84
N VAL A 21 -0.73 -5.48 -20.03
CA VAL A 21 -0.22 -4.92 -21.29
C VAL A 21 -0.75 -3.52 -21.53
N HIS A 22 -2.05 -3.29 -21.30
CA HIS A 22 -2.66 -1.96 -21.39
C HIS A 22 -2.01 -0.98 -20.42
N THR A 23 -1.76 -1.39 -19.18
CA THR A 23 -1.10 -0.56 -18.16
C THR A 23 0.33 -0.21 -18.59
N CYS A 24 1.10 -1.19 -19.08
CA CYS A 24 2.43 -0.93 -19.63
C CYS A 24 2.40 0.03 -20.83
N TRP A 25 1.41 -0.10 -21.72
CA TRP A 25 1.23 0.79 -22.86
C TRP A 25 0.89 2.22 -22.45
N VAL A 26 -0.03 2.39 -21.49
CA VAL A 26 -0.37 3.70 -20.91
C VAL A 26 0.86 4.33 -20.26
N MET A 27 1.60 3.56 -19.45
CA MET A 27 2.82 4.07 -18.81
C MET A 27 3.88 4.49 -19.82
N TYR A 28 4.05 3.71 -20.89
CA TYR A 28 4.92 4.09 -21.99
C TYR A 28 4.47 5.39 -22.66
N GLY A 29 3.17 5.58 -22.91
CA GLY A 29 2.63 6.81 -23.51
C GLY A 29 2.75 8.06 -22.62
N ILE A 30 2.82 7.88 -21.30
CA ILE A 30 3.07 8.98 -20.34
C ILE A 30 4.54 9.43 -20.42
N VAL A 31 5.48 8.49 -20.44
CA VAL A 31 6.91 8.80 -20.43
C VAL A 31 7.42 9.20 -21.81
N TYR A 32 6.91 8.56 -22.87
CA TYR A 32 7.36 8.78 -24.24
C TYR A 32 6.43 9.72 -25.01
N THR A 33 6.98 10.84 -25.46
CA THR A 33 6.34 11.78 -26.39
C THR A 33 6.94 11.63 -27.78
N LYS A 34 6.08 11.58 -28.81
CA LYS A 34 6.54 11.59 -30.20
C LYS A 34 7.02 12.99 -30.58
N PRO A 35 8.24 13.17 -31.11
CA PRO A 35 8.73 14.47 -31.57
C PRO A 35 8.04 14.90 -32.86
N CYS A 36 7.97 16.21 -33.09
CA CYS A 36 7.44 16.80 -34.33
C CYS A 36 8.28 16.35 -35.54
N ARG A 37 7.65 15.71 -36.55
CA ARG A 37 8.31 15.25 -37.78
C ARG A 37 8.12 16.18 -38.99
N ALA A 38 7.05 16.98 -38.99
CA ALA A 38 6.68 17.83 -40.12
C ALA A 38 7.15 19.27 -39.88
N HIS A 39 7.69 19.97 -40.88
CA HIS A 39 8.15 21.36 -40.71
C HIS A 39 7.03 22.39 -40.48
N THR A 40 5.77 22.01 -40.64
CA THR A 40 4.59 22.86 -40.43
C THR A 40 3.97 22.59 -39.05
N ASN A 41 3.71 23.65 -38.28
CA ASN A 41 3.08 23.62 -36.95
C ASN A 41 3.90 23.01 -35.79
N CYS A 42 5.23 22.95 -35.89
CA CYS A 42 6.07 22.62 -34.74
C CYS A 42 6.23 23.80 -33.77
N ILE A 43 6.30 23.47 -32.48
CA ILE A 43 6.56 24.42 -31.39
C ILE A 43 7.99 24.19 -30.89
N GLN A 44 8.80 25.24 -30.88
CA GLN A 44 10.23 25.18 -30.54
C GLN A 44 10.51 25.63 -29.10
N PRO A 45 11.52 25.07 -28.42
CA PRO A 45 11.96 25.54 -27.10
C PRO A 45 12.54 26.96 -27.16
N TYR A 46 12.15 27.83 -26.21
CA TYR A 46 12.84 29.11 -26.00
C TYR A 46 14.25 28.91 -25.41
N LEU A 47 14.45 27.87 -24.57
CA LEU A 47 15.72 27.57 -23.92
C LEU A 47 16.84 27.18 -24.89
N ALA A 48 16.52 26.61 -26.06
CA ALA A 48 17.50 26.31 -27.10
C ALA A 48 18.30 27.54 -27.56
N ARG A 49 17.76 28.75 -27.35
CA ARG A 49 18.45 30.02 -27.68
C ARG A 49 19.42 30.50 -26.59
N ARG A 50 19.52 29.77 -25.47
CA ARG A 50 20.32 30.10 -24.27
C ARG A 50 20.14 31.56 -23.80
N PRO A 51 18.90 31.97 -23.47
CA PRO A 51 18.66 33.30 -22.89
C PRO A 51 19.35 33.43 -21.53
N LYS A 52 19.77 34.65 -21.17
CA LYS A 52 20.20 34.96 -19.80
C LYS A 52 18.96 35.10 -18.92
N LEU A 53 18.79 34.18 -17.98
CA LEU A 53 17.63 34.10 -17.10
C LEU A 53 18.01 34.44 -15.66
N GLN A 54 17.02 34.95 -14.93
CA GLN A 54 17.08 35.26 -13.52
C GLN A 54 15.87 34.62 -12.82
N LEU A 55 16.12 34.02 -11.65
CA LEU A 55 15.09 33.38 -10.83
C LEU A 55 14.84 34.22 -9.58
N SER A 56 13.61 34.67 -9.40
CA SER A 56 13.22 35.48 -8.23
C SER A 56 12.04 34.84 -7.50
N VAL A 57 12.17 34.67 -6.19
CA VAL A 57 11.13 34.14 -5.30
C VAL A 57 10.67 35.26 -4.39
N TYR A 58 9.37 35.50 -4.42
CA TYR A 58 8.69 36.50 -3.62
C TYR A 58 7.65 35.84 -2.72
N THR A 59 7.36 36.45 -1.57
CA THR A 59 6.29 36.01 -0.68
C THR A 59 5.22 37.07 -0.52
N THR A 60 3.96 36.64 -0.46
CA THR A 60 2.82 37.52 -0.20
C THR A 60 1.68 36.78 0.47
N THR A 61 0.80 37.54 1.13
CA THR A 61 -0.42 37.02 1.78
C THR A 61 -1.63 37.00 0.84
N ARG A 62 -1.49 37.46 -0.41
CA ARG A 62 -2.57 37.52 -1.40
C ARG A 62 -2.44 36.41 -2.43
N SER A 63 -3.58 35.82 -2.79
CA SER A 63 -3.68 34.78 -3.82
C SER A 63 -3.56 35.30 -5.26
N ASN A 64 -3.68 36.61 -5.49
CA ASN A 64 -3.48 37.24 -6.80
C ASN A 64 -2.65 38.53 -6.67
N LEU A 65 -1.72 38.73 -7.60
CA LEU A 65 -0.87 39.91 -7.70
C LEU A 65 -1.58 40.97 -8.56
N GLY A 66 -2.12 42.01 -7.93
CA GLY A 66 -2.73 43.15 -8.63
C GLY A 66 -1.73 44.25 -8.99
N ALA A 67 -0.98 44.73 -8.00
CA ALA A 67 0.06 45.76 -8.13
C ALA A 67 1.20 45.44 -7.15
N GLU A 68 2.40 46.01 -7.35
CA GLU A 68 3.67 45.79 -6.62
C GLU A 68 3.63 45.93 -5.09
N THR A 69 2.47 46.21 -4.50
CA THR A 69 2.32 46.46 -3.06
C THR A 69 2.14 45.16 -2.27
N ASN A 70 2.93 45.00 -1.20
CA ASN A 70 2.92 43.87 -0.24
C ASN A 70 3.52 42.55 -0.77
N ILE A 71 4.73 42.66 -1.33
CA ILE A 71 5.47 41.53 -1.86
C ILE A 71 6.89 41.63 -1.32
N ASP A 72 7.33 40.60 -0.61
CA ASP A 72 8.67 40.57 -0.02
C ASP A 72 9.56 39.69 -0.89
N LEU A 73 10.68 40.23 -1.36
CA LEU A 73 11.70 39.46 -2.08
C LEU A 73 12.44 38.56 -1.09
N VAL A 74 12.38 37.25 -1.32
CA VAL A 74 12.98 36.25 -0.44
C VAL A 74 14.29 35.72 -1.02
N LEU A 75 14.32 35.44 -2.32
CA LEU A 75 15.51 34.93 -3.01
C LEU A 75 15.60 35.53 -4.40
N ASN A 76 16.80 35.96 -4.78
CA ASN A 76 17.11 36.39 -6.14
C ASN A 76 18.39 35.69 -6.62
N VAL A 77 18.34 35.08 -7.79
CA VAL A 77 19.48 34.42 -8.45
C VAL A 77 19.67 35.06 -9.83
N GLU A 78 20.62 35.99 -9.91
CA GLU A 78 20.82 36.89 -11.06
C GLU A 78 21.34 36.16 -12.31
N ASP A 79 22.40 35.34 -12.17
CA ASP A 79 22.94 34.50 -13.24
C ASP A 79 22.46 33.05 -13.06
N PHE A 80 21.18 32.83 -13.34
CA PHE A 80 20.58 31.51 -13.15
C PHE A 80 20.93 30.56 -14.31
N ASP A 81 21.81 29.60 -14.03
CA ASP A 81 22.12 28.50 -14.95
C ASP A 81 21.13 27.34 -14.74
N VAL A 82 20.30 27.09 -15.76
CA VAL A 82 19.25 26.07 -15.77
C VAL A 82 19.84 24.65 -15.65
N GLU A 83 21.09 24.44 -16.05
CA GLU A 83 21.73 23.12 -15.95
C GLU A 83 22.27 22.81 -14.54
N SER A 84 22.51 23.86 -13.74
CA SER A 84 23.15 23.75 -12.44
C SER A 84 22.13 23.52 -11.31
N LYS A 85 22.32 22.46 -10.53
CA LYS A 85 21.53 22.20 -9.32
C LYS A 85 21.98 23.12 -8.19
N PHE A 86 21.05 23.67 -7.43
CA PHE A 86 21.37 24.40 -6.20
C PHE A 86 20.35 24.16 -5.08
N GLU A 87 20.79 24.40 -3.84
CA GLU A 87 19.94 24.41 -2.66
C GLU A 87 20.35 25.59 -1.78
N ARG A 88 19.38 26.45 -1.41
CA ARG A 88 19.62 27.64 -0.59
C ARG A 88 18.55 27.77 0.48
N THR A 89 18.99 27.94 1.73
CA THR A 89 18.09 28.20 2.85
C THR A 89 18.04 29.70 3.13
N VAL A 90 16.83 30.24 3.20
CA VAL A 90 16.55 31.66 3.43
C VAL A 90 15.52 31.81 4.55
N ASN A 91 15.67 32.82 5.40
CA ASN A 91 14.70 33.09 6.45
C ASN A 91 13.57 33.97 5.89
N VAL A 92 12.35 33.48 5.99
CA VAL A 92 11.15 34.16 5.50
C VAL A 92 10.42 34.80 6.67
N SER A 93 10.15 36.10 6.56
CA SER A 93 9.31 36.82 7.52
C SER A 93 7.86 36.33 7.43
N VAL A 94 7.26 35.99 8.56
CA VAL A 94 5.90 35.45 8.67
C VAL A 94 4.95 36.58 9.09
N PRO A 95 4.11 37.09 8.16
CA PRO A 95 3.20 38.19 8.47
C PRO A 95 2.21 37.85 9.58
N LYS A 96 1.73 38.87 10.29
CA LYS A 96 0.71 38.73 11.36
C LYS A 96 -0.55 37.98 10.88
N LYS A 97 -0.93 38.18 9.62
CA LYS A 97 -2.04 37.45 8.98
C LYS A 97 -1.79 35.95 8.93
N THR A 98 -0.59 35.53 8.51
CA THR A 98 -0.21 34.12 8.43
C THR A 98 -0.15 33.46 9.82
N ARG A 99 0.37 34.19 10.82
CA ARG A 99 0.35 33.75 12.23
C ARG A 99 -1.04 33.59 12.82
N ASN A 100 -2.02 34.32 12.28
CA ASN A 100 -3.43 34.21 12.62
C ASN A 100 -4.17 33.28 11.64
N ASN A 101 -3.58 32.12 11.33
CA ASN A 101 -4.14 31.12 10.42
C ASN A 101 -4.43 31.65 9.00
N GLY A 102 -3.63 32.58 8.48
CA GLY A 102 -3.67 32.99 7.07
C GLY A 102 -2.75 32.14 6.20
N THR A 103 -3.01 32.11 4.89
CA THR A 103 -2.12 31.46 3.92
C THR A 103 -1.01 32.40 3.45
N LEU A 104 0.22 31.90 3.40
CA LEU A 104 1.35 32.58 2.76
C LEU A 104 1.65 31.92 1.41
N TYR A 105 1.77 32.71 0.36
CA TYR A 105 2.06 32.25 -0.99
C TYR A 105 3.49 32.63 -1.38
N ALA A 106 4.20 31.69 -2.00
CA ALA A 106 5.43 31.95 -2.74
C ALA A 106 5.10 32.13 -4.22
N TYR A 107 5.51 33.27 -4.78
CA TYR A 107 5.50 33.54 -6.22
C TYR A 107 6.91 33.37 -6.75
N ILE A 108 7.07 32.44 -7.68
CA ILE A 108 8.35 32.15 -8.31
C ILE A 108 8.29 32.65 -9.73
N PHE A 109 9.21 33.55 -10.09
CA PHE A 109 9.34 34.13 -11.40
C PHE A 109 10.65 33.68 -12.07
N LEU A 110 10.53 33.30 -13.33
CA LEU A 110 11.65 33.11 -14.24
C LEU A 110 11.53 34.16 -15.34
N HIS A 111 12.50 35.05 -15.43
CA HIS A 111 12.49 36.21 -16.34
C HIS A 111 13.88 36.50 -16.87
N HIS A 112 14.00 37.44 -17.81
CA HIS A 112 15.30 37.87 -18.33
C HIS A 112 16.12 38.59 -17.27
N ALA A 113 17.42 38.28 -17.23
CA ALA A 113 18.36 38.92 -16.33
C ALA A 113 18.39 40.45 -16.53
N GLY A 114 18.34 41.20 -15.42
CA GLY A 114 18.39 42.67 -15.41
C GLY A 114 17.06 43.38 -15.68
N ILE A 115 15.95 42.66 -15.85
CA ILE A 115 14.60 43.22 -15.99
C ILE A 115 13.76 42.73 -14.81
N LEU A 116 12.98 43.61 -14.18
CA LEU A 116 12.04 43.19 -13.13
C LEU A 116 10.95 42.27 -13.71
N PRO A 117 10.48 41.25 -12.96
CA PRO A 117 9.48 40.31 -13.47
C PRO A 117 8.25 41.01 -14.10
N TRP A 118 7.72 42.03 -13.43
CA TRP A 118 6.54 42.80 -13.83
C TRP A 118 6.65 43.47 -15.21
N HIS A 119 7.87 43.75 -15.66
CA HIS A 119 8.16 44.42 -16.92
C HIS A 119 8.57 43.45 -18.04
N ASP A 120 8.80 42.17 -17.73
CA ASP A 120 9.14 41.16 -18.73
C ASP A 120 7.89 40.47 -19.30
N GLY A 121 7.52 40.78 -20.54
CA GLY A 121 6.42 40.09 -21.24
C GLY A 121 6.65 38.59 -21.44
N LYS A 122 7.92 38.15 -21.38
CA LYS A 122 8.35 36.75 -21.50
C LYS A 122 8.56 36.05 -20.16
N GLN A 123 8.15 36.66 -19.05
CA GLN A 123 8.21 35.98 -17.76
C GLN A 123 7.30 34.74 -17.70
N VAL A 124 7.75 33.75 -16.95
CA VAL A 124 6.97 32.60 -16.50
C VAL A 124 6.87 32.69 -14.98
N HIS A 125 5.67 32.49 -14.45
CA HIS A 125 5.45 32.51 -13.01
C HIS A 125 4.58 31.35 -12.57
N ILE A 126 4.80 30.93 -11.33
CA ILE A 126 4.00 29.90 -10.65
C ILE A 126 3.82 30.29 -9.19
N VAL A 127 2.71 29.86 -8.61
CA VAL A 127 2.32 30.20 -7.24
C VAL A 127 2.21 28.91 -6.43
N SER A 128 2.80 28.88 -5.23
CA SER A 128 2.64 27.78 -4.29
C SER A 128 2.33 28.27 -2.88
N PRO A 129 1.34 27.66 -2.19
CA PRO A 129 1.12 27.92 -0.78
C PRO A 129 2.26 27.32 0.05
N LEU A 130 2.86 28.15 0.91
CA LEU A 130 3.88 27.76 1.89
C LEU A 130 3.28 27.25 3.20
N THR A 131 1.96 27.42 3.39
CA THR A 131 1.25 26.92 4.57
C THR A 131 0.17 25.91 4.20
N THR A 132 -0.12 25.00 5.12
CA THR A 132 -1.14 23.96 4.96
C THR A 132 -1.83 23.68 6.31
N TYR A 133 -3.09 23.25 6.29
CA TYR A 133 -3.85 22.99 7.51
C TYR A 133 -3.91 21.49 7.77
N MET A 134 -3.60 21.07 9.01
CA MET A 134 -3.71 19.68 9.43
C MET A 134 -4.22 19.57 10.87
N ILE A 135 -4.96 18.49 11.12
CA ILE A 135 -5.42 18.09 12.46
C ILE A 135 -4.23 17.40 13.17
N PRO A 136 -3.91 17.75 14.42
CA PRO A 136 -2.83 17.09 15.18
C PRO A 136 -3.08 15.59 15.32
N LYS A 137 -2.01 14.77 15.26
CA LYS A 137 -2.12 13.32 15.52
C LYS A 137 -2.29 13.08 17.03
N PRO A 138 -3.16 12.13 17.46
CA PRO A 138 -3.18 11.68 18.85
C PRO A 138 -1.88 10.93 19.17
N GLU A 139 -1.29 11.21 20.33
CA GLU A 139 -0.06 10.54 20.79
C GLU A 139 -0.34 9.09 21.24
N GLU A 140 0.61 8.18 20.99
CA GLU A 140 0.52 6.77 21.42
C GLU A 140 0.87 6.64 22.91
N ILE A 141 -0.06 6.11 23.72
CA ILE A 141 0.03 6.04 25.18
C ILE A 141 0.53 4.66 25.68
N ASN A 142 1.14 4.66 26.87
CA ASN A 142 1.39 3.43 27.63
C ASN A 142 0.17 3.12 28.50
N LEU A 143 -0.39 1.91 28.40
CA LEU A 143 -1.64 1.54 29.08
C LEU A 143 -1.52 1.38 30.61
N LEU A 144 -0.31 1.13 31.15
CA LEU A 144 -0.07 0.84 32.57
C LEU A 144 0.69 1.94 33.32
N THR A 145 1.67 2.59 32.68
CA THR A 145 2.41 3.69 33.30
C THR A 145 1.62 4.99 33.15
N GLY A 146 0.69 5.20 34.07
CA GLY A 146 -0.14 6.41 34.19
C GLY A 146 0.62 7.69 34.56
N GLU A 147 1.90 7.83 34.23
CA GLU A 147 2.66 9.07 34.50
C GLU A 147 2.17 10.26 33.67
N SER A 148 1.37 10.02 32.63
CA SER A 148 0.66 11.08 31.89
C SER A 148 -0.82 11.20 32.25
N ALA A 149 -1.42 10.27 33.02
CA ALA A 149 -2.86 10.29 33.30
C ALA A 149 -3.29 11.49 34.17
N THR A 150 -2.48 11.88 35.15
CA THR A 150 -2.86 12.97 36.08
C THR A 150 -2.59 14.36 35.51
N GLN A 151 -1.59 14.52 34.63
CA GLN A 151 -1.36 15.77 33.91
C GLN A 151 -2.28 15.93 32.69
N GLN A 152 -2.81 14.82 32.14
CA GLN A 152 -3.70 14.84 30.99
C GLN A 152 -5.19 14.99 31.34
N ILE A 153 -5.70 14.59 32.51
CA ILE A 153 -7.13 14.83 32.83
C ILE A 153 -7.45 16.34 32.96
N GLU A 154 -6.48 17.16 33.39
CA GLU A 154 -6.61 18.63 33.38
C GLU A 154 -6.33 19.25 32.01
N ALA A 155 -5.46 18.63 31.19
CA ALA A 155 -5.21 19.06 29.81
C ALA A 155 -6.38 18.71 28.87
N GLU A 156 -6.98 17.51 28.98
CA GLU A 156 -8.13 17.03 28.20
C GLU A 156 -9.37 17.89 28.41
N LYS A 157 -9.63 18.38 29.63
CA LYS A 157 -10.75 19.30 29.88
C LYS A 157 -10.53 20.72 29.32
N LYS A 158 -9.28 21.14 29.10
CA LYS A 158 -8.95 22.41 28.42
C LYS A 158 -8.74 22.25 26.91
N GLN A 159 -8.34 21.07 26.44
CA GLN A 159 -7.96 20.77 25.05
C GLN A 159 -9.07 20.12 24.21
N THR A 160 -10.13 19.59 24.82
CA THR A 160 -11.31 19.08 24.07
C THR A 160 -11.98 20.16 23.22
N ASN A 161 -11.78 21.45 23.52
CA ASN A 161 -12.23 22.55 22.65
C ASN A 161 -11.19 23.01 21.60
N ALA A 162 -9.94 22.51 21.65
CA ALA A 162 -8.82 23.02 20.83
C ALA A 162 -8.14 21.96 19.94
N LEU A 163 -8.38 20.65 20.16
CA LEU A 163 -7.77 19.56 19.39
C LEU A 163 -8.49 19.25 18.06
N ASP A 164 -9.71 19.74 17.86
CA ASP A 164 -10.43 19.65 16.58
C ASP A 164 -10.22 20.88 15.67
N GLU A 165 -9.47 21.89 16.13
CA GLU A 165 -9.19 23.07 15.31
C GLU A 165 -7.96 22.84 14.42
N PRO A 166 -8.10 22.91 13.08
CA PRO A 166 -6.98 22.75 12.17
C PRO A 166 -5.93 23.85 12.40
N VAL A 167 -4.69 23.43 12.70
CA VAL A 167 -3.57 24.35 12.91
C VAL A 167 -2.80 24.54 11.60
N SER A 168 -2.35 25.77 11.36
CA SER A 168 -1.51 26.10 10.21
C SER A 168 -0.09 25.55 10.39
N HIS A 169 0.37 24.79 9.41
CA HIS A 169 1.70 24.22 9.34
C HIS A 169 2.50 24.89 8.21
N TRP A 170 3.80 25.03 8.43
CA TRP A 170 4.79 25.58 7.53
C TRP A 170 5.44 24.50 6.68
N ARG A 171 5.56 24.75 5.39
CA ARG A 171 6.36 23.95 4.45
C ARG A 171 7.77 24.53 4.41
N SER A 172 8.69 23.82 5.05
CA SER A 172 10.10 24.20 5.16
C SER A 172 10.88 24.08 3.85
N ARG A 173 10.35 23.36 2.85
CA ARG A 173 11.04 23.09 1.58
C ARG A 173 10.21 23.52 0.38
N LEU A 174 10.85 24.18 -0.58
CA LEU A 174 10.29 24.53 -1.89
C LEU A 174 11.18 23.95 -2.97
N THR A 175 10.72 22.88 -3.61
CA THR A 175 11.46 22.20 -4.67
C THR A 175 10.95 22.65 -6.04
N LEU A 176 11.85 23.21 -6.85
CA LEU A 176 11.59 23.78 -8.16
C LEU A 176 12.25 22.94 -9.25
N ASN A 177 11.53 22.73 -10.35
CA ASN A 177 12.05 22.04 -11.51
C ASN A 177 11.78 22.81 -12.80
N ILE A 178 12.77 22.83 -13.70
CA ILE A 178 12.62 23.39 -15.03
C ILE A 178 12.93 22.31 -16.05
N MET A 179 12.06 22.19 -17.05
CA MET A 179 12.32 21.35 -18.22
C MET A 179 13.48 21.94 -19.02
N VAL A 180 14.57 21.18 -19.14
CA VAL A 180 15.75 21.55 -19.95
C VAL A 180 15.76 20.95 -21.34
N ASP A 181 14.97 19.90 -21.60
CA ASP A 181 15.00 19.20 -22.87
C ASP A 181 14.57 20.13 -24.03
N ASP A 182 15.41 20.21 -25.06
CA ASP A 182 15.12 20.92 -26.32
C ASP A 182 14.13 20.15 -27.21
N PHE A 183 12.99 19.76 -26.64
CA PHE A 183 12.00 18.93 -27.30
C PHE A 183 11.10 19.75 -28.22
N ILE A 184 10.93 19.30 -29.46
CA ILE A 184 10.06 19.97 -30.43
C ILE A 184 8.67 19.31 -30.40
N PHE A 185 7.68 20.04 -29.90
CA PHE A 185 6.29 19.56 -29.87
C PHE A 185 5.60 19.74 -31.21
N ASP A 186 4.75 18.77 -31.54
CA ASP A 186 3.80 18.91 -32.64
C ASP A 186 2.55 19.65 -32.12
N GLY A 187 2.23 20.80 -32.71
CA GLY A 187 1.08 21.60 -32.30
C GLY A 187 -0.27 20.90 -32.48
N SER A 188 -0.35 19.88 -33.34
CA SER A 188 -1.58 19.10 -33.56
C SER A 188 -1.79 17.99 -32.53
N SER A 189 -0.71 17.50 -31.91
CA SER A 189 -0.73 16.38 -30.96
C SER A 189 -0.09 16.76 -29.63
N LEU A 190 -0.34 17.98 -29.15
CA LEU A 190 0.22 18.47 -27.90
C LEU A 190 -0.47 17.77 -26.70
N PRO A 191 0.31 17.14 -25.80
CA PRO A 191 -0.26 16.54 -24.59
C PRO A 191 -0.90 17.59 -23.67
N ALA A 192 -2.14 17.36 -23.25
CA ALA A 192 -2.92 18.30 -22.43
C ALA A 192 -2.30 18.55 -21.05
N ASP A 193 -1.62 17.56 -20.49
CA ASP A 193 -0.86 17.60 -19.24
C ASP A 193 0.23 18.69 -19.28
N VAL A 194 1.01 18.75 -20.36
CA VAL A 194 2.08 19.74 -20.53
C VAL A 194 1.51 21.10 -20.93
N HIS A 195 0.45 21.12 -21.73
CA HIS A 195 -0.15 22.35 -22.25
C HIS A 195 -0.54 23.34 -21.13
N ARG A 196 -1.03 22.84 -19.99
CA ARG A 196 -1.40 23.66 -18.82
C ARG A 196 -0.25 24.50 -18.25
N TYR A 197 0.99 24.01 -18.36
CA TYR A 197 2.19 24.68 -17.84
C TYR A 197 2.95 25.44 -18.93
N MET A 198 2.50 25.35 -20.17
CA MET A 198 3.22 25.87 -21.33
C MET A 198 2.69 27.24 -21.74
N LYS A 199 3.53 28.27 -21.64
CA LYS A 199 3.23 29.59 -22.20
C LYS A 199 3.88 29.72 -23.58
N MET A 200 3.05 29.89 -24.60
CA MET A 200 3.52 30.03 -25.99
C MET A 200 3.70 31.49 -26.37
N ILE A 201 4.73 31.77 -27.15
CA ILE A 201 5.02 33.08 -27.72
C ILE A 201 5.37 32.92 -29.19
N GLN A 202 4.93 33.87 -30.02
CA GLN A 202 5.25 33.88 -31.44
C GLN A 202 6.50 34.73 -31.68
N LEU A 203 7.58 34.13 -32.18
CA LEU A 203 8.78 34.85 -32.60
C LEU A 203 8.92 34.78 -34.11
N GLY A 204 8.41 35.80 -34.80
CA GLY A 204 8.39 35.85 -36.26
C GLY A 204 7.45 34.80 -36.84
N LYS A 205 8.00 33.84 -37.60
CA LYS A 205 7.23 32.78 -38.27
C LYS A 205 7.08 31.47 -37.48
N SER A 206 7.82 31.29 -36.38
CA SER A 206 7.74 30.08 -35.56
C SER A 206 7.22 30.35 -34.14
N VAL A 207 6.43 29.41 -33.64
CA VAL A 207 5.89 29.43 -32.27
C VAL A 207 6.91 28.80 -31.34
N HIS A 208 7.20 29.47 -30.23
CA HIS A 208 8.08 28.97 -29.20
C HIS A 208 7.34 28.81 -27.88
N TYR A 209 7.73 27.81 -27.08
CA TYR A 209 7.30 27.70 -25.71
C TYR A 209 8.35 28.25 -24.75
N LEU A 210 7.90 29.03 -23.77
CA LEU A 210 8.71 29.50 -22.67
C LEU A 210 9.09 28.35 -21.72
N PRO A 211 10.14 28.49 -20.91
CA PRO A 211 10.60 27.44 -20.02
C PRO A 211 9.46 26.93 -19.11
N ILE A 212 9.29 25.61 -19.04
CA ILE A 212 8.23 25.01 -18.22
C ILE A 212 8.75 24.91 -16.79
N LEU A 213 8.26 25.79 -15.93
CA LEU A 213 8.55 25.81 -14.50
C LEU A 213 7.50 24.97 -13.77
N PHE A 214 7.97 24.02 -12.97
CA PHE A 214 7.16 23.07 -12.23
C PHE A 214 7.58 23.07 -10.75
N ILE A 215 6.61 23.00 -9.84
CA ILE A 215 6.87 22.90 -8.40
C ILE A 215 6.59 21.46 -7.98
N ASP A 216 7.58 20.81 -7.42
CA ASP A 216 7.42 19.48 -6.88
C ASP A 216 6.72 19.53 -5.52
N GLN A 217 5.40 19.41 -5.57
CA GLN A 217 4.55 19.29 -4.38
C GLN A 217 4.57 17.89 -3.78
N LEU A 218 5.02 16.87 -4.52
CA LEU A 218 5.07 15.48 -4.06
C LEU A 218 6.19 15.29 -3.04
N SER A 219 7.32 15.99 -3.22
CA SER A 219 8.42 16.01 -2.25
C SER A 219 8.06 16.64 -0.90
N ASN A 220 6.96 17.39 -0.80
CA ASN A 220 6.51 17.97 0.46
C ASN A 220 5.75 16.93 1.28
N ARG A 221 6.43 16.40 2.31
CA ARG A 221 5.88 15.36 3.18
C ARG A 221 5.28 15.93 4.45
N VAL A 222 4.25 15.27 4.96
CA VAL A 222 3.60 15.62 6.23
C VAL A 222 4.59 15.60 7.40
N LYS A 223 5.57 14.68 7.37
CA LYS A 223 6.61 14.55 8.40
C LYS A 223 7.54 15.77 8.52
N ASP A 224 7.66 16.57 7.45
CA ASP A 224 8.57 17.71 7.37
C ASP A 224 7.87 19.06 7.67
N LEU A 225 6.58 19.00 7.99
CA LEU A 225 5.76 20.17 8.32
C LEU A 225 6.04 20.67 9.74
N MET A 226 6.20 21.99 9.87
CA MET A 226 6.44 22.63 11.18
C MET A 226 5.20 23.39 11.64
N VAL A 227 4.83 23.29 12.92
CA VAL A 227 3.67 24.03 13.45
C VAL A 227 3.99 25.53 13.52
N ILE A 228 3.07 26.37 13.04
CA ILE A 228 3.21 27.82 13.12
C ILE A 228 2.61 28.31 14.43
N ASN A 229 3.47 28.84 15.32
CA ASN A 229 3.04 29.49 16.55
C ASN A 229 2.76 30.99 16.32
N ARG A 230 1.89 31.58 17.15
CA ARG A 230 1.58 33.02 17.10
C ARG A 230 2.80 33.92 17.38
N SER A 231 3.82 33.39 18.04
CA SER A 231 5.07 34.09 18.37
C SER A 231 6.14 34.00 17.27
N THR A 232 6.04 33.08 16.32
CA THR A 232 7.10 32.83 15.33
C THR A 232 7.11 33.89 14.24
N THR A 233 8.10 34.78 14.24
CA THR A 233 8.22 35.89 13.26
C THR A 233 8.99 35.53 12.01
N GLU A 234 9.92 34.58 12.08
CA GLU A 234 10.72 34.12 10.94
C GLU A 234 10.75 32.60 10.91
N LEU A 235 10.68 32.03 9.71
CA LEU A 235 10.79 30.59 9.47
C LEU A 235 11.77 30.30 8.34
N PRO A 236 12.60 29.26 8.46
CA PRO A 236 13.51 28.87 7.39
C PRO A 236 12.74 28.26 6.22
N LEU A 237 13.10 28.66 5.00
CA LEU A 237 12.65 28.10 3.74
C LEU A 237 13.87 27.63 2.94
N THR A 238 13.95 26.33 2.67
CA THR A 238 14.96 25.76 1.78
C THR A 238 14.41 25.70 0.36
N VAL A 239 14.93 26.55 -0.52
CA VAL A 239 14.63 26.55 -1.95
C VAL A 239 15.64 25.64 -2.66
N SER A 240 15.15 24.53 -3.21
CA SER A 240 15.94 23.58 -3.98
C SER A 240 15.54 23.64 -5.44
N TYR A 241 16.51 23.72 -6.34
CA TYR A 241 16.29 23.71 -7.78
C TYR A 241 17.00 22.52 -8.42
N ASP A 242 16.30 21.77 -9.27
CA ASP A 242 16.87 20.68 -10.05
C ASP A 242 16.24 20.60 -11.46
N LYS A 243 17.01 20.20 -12.46
CA LYS A 243 16.51 20.05 -13.83
C LYS A 243 15.64 18.80 -13.98
N ILE A 244 14.68 18.83 -14.91
CA ILE A 244 13.80 17.70 -15.18
C ILE A 244 13.71 17.42 -16.68
N SER A 245 13.70 16.14 -17.07
CA SER A 245 13.44 15.73 -18.45
C SER A 245 11.94 15.70 -18.74
N LEU A 246 11.55 15.77 -20.01
CA LEU A 246 10.15 15.76 -20.44
C LEU A 246 9.39 14.52 -19.93
N GLY A 247 9.96 13.33 -20.11
CA GLY A 247 9.32 12.10 -19.67
C GLY A 247 9.13 12.05 -18.16
N LYS A 248 10.12 12.51 -17.38
CA LYS A 248 10.03 12.58 -15.92
C LYS A 248 9.01 13.64 -15.49
N LEU A 249 8.97 14.79 -16.15
CA LEU A 249 8.01 15.86 -15.87
C LEU A 249 6.57 15.39 -16.07
N ARG A 250 6.27 14.77 -17.23
CA ARG A 250 4.93 14.25 -17.53
C ARG A 250 4.49 13.21 -16.51
N PHE A 251 5.39 12.28 -16.17
CA PHE A 251 5.13 11.29 -15.12
C PHE A 251 4.80 11.97 -13.79
N TRP A 252 5.56 12.99 -13.40
CA TRP A 252 5.36 13.71 -12.14
C TRP A 252 4.07 14.53 -12.10
N ILE A 253 3.68 15.16 -13.21
CA ILE A 253 2.38 15.85 -13.36
C ILE A 253 1.24 14.84 -13.16
N HIS A 254 1.28 13.71 -13.87
CA HIS A 254 0.27 12.66 -13.74
C HIS A 254 0.18 12.12 -12.32
N MET A 255 1.31 11.96 -11.64
CA MET A 255 1.35 11.52 -10.25
C MET A 255 0.74 12.55 -9.29
N GLN A 256 1.05 13.83 -9.49
CA GLN A 256 0.46 14.92 -8.71
C GLN A 256 -1.06 14.99 -8.90
N ASP A 257 -1.55 14.86 -10.13
CA ASP A 257 -2.98 14.82 -10.42
C ASP A 257 -3.66 13.57 -9.82
N ALA A 258 -2.98 12.42 -9.82
CA ALA A 258 -3.49 11.21 -9.20
C ALA A 258 -3.63 11.35 -7.67
N VAL A 259 -2.62 11.90 -7.00
CA VAL A 259 -2.68 12.17 -5.55
C VAL A 259 -3.78 13.19 -5.23
N TYR A 260 -3.90 14.25 -6.02
CA TYR A 260 -4.97 15.23 -5.87
C TYR A 260 -6.35 14.60 -6.06
N SER A 261 -6.50 13.71 -7.04
CA SER A 261 -7.75 12.97 -7.27
C SER A 261 -8.09 12.04 -6.11
N LEU A 262 -7.12 11.35 -5.51
CA LEU A 262 -7.33 10.53 -4.30
C LEU A 262 -7.90 11.36 -3.15
N GLN A 263 -7.35 12.56 -2.92
CA GLN A 263 -7.85 13.48 -1.90
C GLN A 263 -9.29 13.93 -2.20
N GLN A 264 -9.62 14.20 -3.47
CA GLN A 264 -10.99 14.53 -3.88
C GLN A 264 -11.98 13.37 -3.66
N PHE A 265 -11.52 12.12 -3.76
CA PHE A 265 -12.33 10.93 -3.44
C PHE A 265 -12.47 10.68 -1.93
N GLY A 266 -11.92 11.54 -1.08
CA GLY A 266 -12.10 11.48 0.38
C GLY A 266 -10.99 10.75 1.13
N PHE A 267 -9.85 10.44 0.48
CA PHE A 267 -8.67 9.93 1.19
C PHE A 267 -8.07 11.02 2.09
N SER A 268 -7.57 10.61 3.25
CA SER A 268 -6.91 11.54 4.19
C SER A 268 -5.61 12.08 3.60
N GLU A 269 -5.21 13.29 3.99
CA GLU A 269 -3.87 13.86 3.67
C GLU A 269 -2.74 12.92 4.11
N LYS A 270 -2.94 12.16 5.18
CA LYS A 270 -1.97 11.14 5.64
C LYS A 270 -1.83 10.01 4.62
N ASP A 271 -2.93 9.46 4.15
CA ASP A 271 -2.92 8.33 3.19
C ASP A 271 -2.35 8.79 1.84
N ALA A 272 -2.68 10.01 1.42
CA ALA A 272 -2.08 10.66 0.26
C ALA A 272 -0.57 10.86 0.44
N ASP A 273 -0.10 11.23 1.63
CA ASP A 273 1.32 11.39 1.95
C ASP A 273 2.10 10.06 1.93
N GLU A 274 1.47 8.96 2.34
CA GLU A 274 2.05 7.62 2.21
C GLU A 274 2.26 7.25 0.74
N VAL A 275 1.27 7.55 -0.12
CA VAL A 275 1.39 7.38 -1.58
C VAL A 275 2.51 8.28 -2.13
N LYS A 276 2.61 9.54 -1.71
CA LYS A 276 3.75 10.42 -2.10
C LYS A 276 5.09 9.79 -1.72
N GLY A 277 5.19 9.26 -0.51
CA GLY A 277 6.41 8.63 -0.02
C GLY A 277 6.87 7.43 -0.84
N ILE A 278 5.93 6.61 -1.31
CA ILE A 278 6.26 5.47 -2.17
C ILE A 278 6.96 5.93 -3.45
N PHE A 279 6.64 7.09 -4.02
CA PHE A 279 7.20 7.53 -5.30
C PHE A 279 8.40 8.47 -5.15
N VAL A 280 8.46 9.24 -4.07
CA VAL A 280 9.56 10.19 -3.78
C VAL A 280 10.74 9.50 -3.12
N ASP A 281 10.48 8.67 -2.10
CA ASP A 281 11.53 8.05 -1.28
C ASP A 281 12.08 6.77 -1.94
N THR A 282 11.39 6.21 -2.95
CA THR A 282 11.72 4.92 -3.55
C THR A 282 12.25 5.06 -4.98
N ASN A 283 13.19 4.19 -5.35
CA ASN A 283 13.65 4.10 -6.72
C ASN A 283 12.54 3.60 -7.66
N LEU A 284 12.35 4.25 -8.81
CA LEU A 284 11.38 3.85 -9.84
C LEU A 284 11.50 2.37 -10.25
N TYR A 285 12.71 1.82 -10.29
CA TYR A 285 12.91 0.39 -10.57
C TYR A 285 12.31 -0.51 -9.50
N PHE A 286 12.49 -0.14 -8.23
CA PHE A 286 11.93 -0.88 -7.11
C PHE A 286 10.41 -0.76 -7.10
N LEU A 287 9.87 0.43 -7.37
CA LEU A 287 8.42 0.63 -7.48
C LEU A 287 7.79 -0.20 -8.61
N ALA A 288 8.43 -0.26 -9.78
CA ALA A 288 7.97 -1.09 -10.89
C ALA A 288 7.98 -2.59 -10.53
N LEU A 289 9.03 -3.04 -9.82
CA LEU A 289 9.09 -4.39 -9.27
C LEU A 289 7.94 -4.64 -8.28
N THR A 290 7.68 -3.70 -7.37
CA THR A 290 6.56 -3.79 -6.40
C THR A 290 5.22 -3.96 -7.12
N PHE A 291 4.95 -3.17 -8.15
CA PHE A 291 3.73 -3.28 -8.94
C PHE A 291 3.59 -4.65 -9.61
N PHE A 292 4.68 -5.14 -10.20
CA PHE A 292 4.71 -6.45 -10.84
C PHE A 292 4.44 -7.58 -9.82
N VAL A 293 5.17 -7.59 -8.71
CA VAL A 293 5.01 -8.61 -7.65
C VAL A 293 3.59 -8.56 -7.08
N ALA A 294 3.05 -7.38 -6.80
CA ALA A 294 1.68 -7.18 -6.34
C ALA A 294 0.63 -7.79 -7.30
N ALA A 295 0.81 -7.59 -8.60
CA ALA A 295 -0.10 -8.12 -9.62
C ALA A 295 -0.08 -9.66 -9.66
N PHE A 296 1.10 -10.29 -9.55
CA PHE A 296 1.22 -11.75 -9.47
C PHE A 296 0.66 -12.31 -8.16
N HIS A 297 0.89 -11.63 -7.04
CA HIS A 297 0.34 -12.02 -5.73
C HIS A 297 -1.20 -12.09 -5.78
N LEU A 298 -1.86 -11.03 -6.27
CA LEU A 298 -3.33 -11.02 -6.43
C LEU A 298 -3.84 -12.13 -7.36
N LEU A 299 -3.11 -12.43 -8.43
CA LEU A 299 -3.48 -13.50 -9.35
C LEU A 299 -3.42 -14.87 -8.66
N PHE A 300 -2.37 -15.13 -7.89
CA PHE A 300 -2.21 -16.41 -7.20
C PHE A 300 -3.19 -16.58 -6.04
N ASP A 301 -3.48 -15.52 -5.28
CA ASP A 301 -4.53 -15.52 -4.27
C ASP A 301 -5.89 -15.88 -4.86
N PHE A 302 -6.24 -15.25 -5.99
CA PHE A 302 -7.48 -15.57 -6.68
C PHE A 302 -7.53 -17.05 -7.12
N LEU A 303 -6.44 -17.57 -7.68
CA LEU A 303 -6.35 -18.97 -8.10
C LEU A 303 -6.42 -19.93 -6.90
N ALA A 304 -5.80 -19.57 -5.78
CA ALA A 304 -5.84 -20.34 -4.53
C ALA A 304 -7.27 -20.41 -3.98
N PHE A 305 -7.95 -19.27 -3.82
CA PHE A 305 -9.35 -19.20 -3.38
C PHE A 305 -10.26 -20.00 -4.29
N LYS A 306 -10.09 -19.88 -5.61
CA LYS A 306 -10.90 -20.61 -6.57
C LYS A 306 -10.71 -22.13 -6.44
N ASN A 307 -9.47 -22.59 -6.30
CA ASN A 307 -9.17 -24.01 -6.16
C ASN A 307 -9.82 -24.55 -4.88
N ASP A 308 -9.65 -23.83 -3.78
CA ASP A 308 -10.17 -24.17 -2.47
C ASP A 308 -11.71 -24.20 -2.42
N ILE A 309 -12.39 -23.18 -2.95
CA ILE A 309 -13.87 -23.18 -3.10
C ILE A 309 -14.33 -24.36 -3.97
N SER A 310 -13.64 -24.63 -5.08
CA SER A 310 -13.97 -25.76 -5.97
C SER A 310 -13.81 -27.11 -5.27
N PHE A 311 -12.75 -27.27 -4.48
CA PHE A 311 -12.48 -28.47 -3.68
C PHE A 311 -13.60 -28.69 -2.65
N TRP A 312 -13.85 -27.69 -1.81
CA TRP A 312 -14.87 -27.77 -0.77
C TRP A 312 -16.26 -27.92 -1.35
N LYS A 313 -16.60 -27.30 -2.48
CA LYS A 313 -17.90 -27.46 -3.14
C LYS A 313 -18.17 -28.90 -3.58
N LYS A 314 -17.15 -29.61 -4.07
CA LYS A 314 -17.28 -31.00 -4.56
C LYS A 314 -17.31 -32.04 -3.45
N LYS A 315 -16.68 -31.78 -2.30
CA LYS A 315 -16.58 -32.73 -1.18
C LYS A 315 -17.94 -32.89 -0.48
N LYS A 316 -18.39 -34.15 -0.34
CA LYS A 316 -19.68 -34.54 0.28
C LYS A 316 -19.50 -35.23 1.64
N ASN A 317 -18.41 -35.98 1.82
CA ASN A 317 -18.05 -36.67 3.06
C ASN A 317 -16.85 -35.96 3.70
N MET A 318 -16.84 -35.81 5.03
CA MET A 318 -15.76 -35.15 5.78
C MET A 318 -14.69 -36.13 6.27
N ILE A 319 -14.69 -37.35 5.72
CA ILE A 319 -13.72 -38.40 6.02
C ILE A 319 -12.29 -37.88 5.73
N GLY A 320 -11.40 -38.00 6.71
CA GLY A 320 -10.02 -37.52 6.62
C GLY A 320 -9.83 -36.02 6.87
N MET A 321 -10.86 -35.30 7.35
CA MET A 321 -10.76 -33.89 7.73
C MET A 321 -11.24 -33.67 9.17
N SER A 322 -10.40 -33.03 9.97
CA SER A 322 -10.71 -32.72 11.37
C SER A 322 -11.56 -31.46 11.48
N THR A 323 -12.80 -31.60 11.99
CA THR A 323 -13.72 -30.48 12.21
C THR A 323 -13.13 -29.43 13.17
N LYS A 324 -12.36 -29.89 14.16
CA LYS A 324 -11.62 -29.03 15.10
C LYS A 324 -10.54 -28.21 14.39
N ALA A 325 -9.81 -28.82 13.45
CA ALA A 325 -8.81 -28.10 12.65
C ALA A 325 -9.45 -27.04 11.74
N VAL A 326 -10.62 -27.33 11.15
CA VAL A 326 -11.38 -26.36 10.32
C VAL A 326 -11.86 -25.18 11.17
N LEU A 327 -12.40 -25.44 12.37
CA LEU A 327 -12.80 -24.40 13.32
C LEU A 327 -11.61 -23.54 13.77
N TRP A 328 -10.49 -24.18 14.10
CA TRP A 328 -9.28 -23.47 14.52
C TRP A 328 -8.71 -22.59 13.40
N ARG A 329 -8.67 -23.08 12.17
CA ARG A 329 -8.27 -22.30 10.99
C ARG A 329 -9.16 -21.08 10.80
N CYS A 330 -10.48 -21.26 10.88
CA CYS A 330 -11.41 -20.14 10.78
C CYS A 330 -11.20 -19.10 11.89
N PHE A 331 -11.05 -19.52 13.15
CA PHE A 331 -10.76 -18.62 14.26
C PHE A 331 -9.45 -17.85 14.01
N SER A 332 -8.39 -18.56 13.63
CA SER A 332 -7.07 -17.98 13.34
C SER A 332 -7.14 -16.92 12.23
N THR A 333 -7.79 -17.24 11.11
CA THR A 333 -7.92 -16.32 9.97
C THR A 333 -8.74 -15.07 10.32
N VAL A 334 -9.79 -15.20 11.12
CA VAL A 334 -10.60 -14.04 11.57
C VAL A 334 -9.79 -13.14 12.50
N VAL A 335 -9.04 -13.70 13.45
CA VAL A 335 -8.16 -12.93 14.34
C VAL A 335 -7.08 -12.19 13.55
N ILE A 336 -6.44 -12.85 12.58
CA ILE A 336 -5.43 -12.22 11.70
C ILE A 336 -6.06 -11.08 10.90
N PHE A 337 -7.25 -11.28 10.32
CA PHE A 337 -7.95 -10.23 9.58
C PHE A 337 -8.26 -9.01 10.46
N LEU A 338 -8.77 -9.21 11.68
CA LEU A 338 -9.05 -8.12 12.62
C LEU A 338 -7.80 -7.33 12.99
N PHE A 339 -6.66 -8.01 13.11
CA PHE A 339 -5.37 -7.36 13.35
C PHE A 339 -4.85 -6.56 12.17
N LEU A 340 -4.93 -7.12 10.97
CA LEU A 340 -4.57 -6.40 9.75
C LEU A 340 -5.45 -5.15 9.56
N LEU A 341 -6.70 -5.19 10.02
CA LEU A 341 -7.62 -4.07 10.04
C LEU A 341 -7.24 -3.01 11.10
N ASP A 342 -6.89 -3.43 12.33
CA ASP A 342 -6.48 -2.53 13.43
C ASP A 342 -5.15 -1.82 13.14
N GLU A 343 -4.19 -2.54 12.55
CA GLU A 343 -2.89 -2.00 12.13
C GLU A 343 -2.96 -1.14 10.84
N GLN A 344 -4.14 -0.95 10.26
CA GLN A 344 -4.35 -0.18 9.02
C GLN A 344 -3.41 -0.62 7.88
N THR A 345 -3.27 -1.93 7.70
CA THR A 345 -2.38 -2.48 6.69
C THR A 345 -2.86 -2.21 5.26
N SER A 346 -1.96 -2.34 4.29
CA SER A 346 -2.28 -2.09 2.88
C SER A 346 -3.52 -2.87 2.43
N LEU A 347 -4.41 -2.21 1.68
CA LEU A 347 -5.63 -2.83 1.12
C LEU A 347 -5.33 -4.10 0.32
N LEU A 348 -4.14 -4.15 -0.28
CA LEU A 348 -3.63 -5.27 -1.06
C LEU A 348 -3.52 -6.58 -0.25
N VAL A 349 -3.24 -6.51 1.06
CA VAL A 349 -3.22 -7.67 1.97
C VAL A 349 -4.55 -7.84 2.68
N LEU A 350 -5.15 -6.73 3.09
CA LEU A 350 -6.39 -6.73 3.88
C LEU A 350 -7.57 -7.34 3.12
N VAL A 351 -7.73 -7.00 1.84
CA VAL A 351 -8.87 -7.47 1.03
C VAL A 351 -8.81 -8.99 0.79
N PRO A 352 -7.69 -9.58 0.32
CA PRO A 352 -7.55 -11.04 0.25
C PRO A 352 -7.74 -11.73 1.60
N ALA A 353 -7.17 -11.20 2.69
CA ALA A 353 -7.35 -11.77 4.03
C ALA A 353 -8.84 -11.77 4.45
N GLY A 354 -9.57 -10.70 4.15
CA GLY A 354 -11.02 -10.60 4.39
C GLY A 354 -11.83 -11.60 3.56
N ILE A 355 -11.52 -11.74 2.26
CA ILE A 355 -12.15 -12.77 1.40
C ILE A 355 -11.85 -14.17 1.94
N GLY A 356 -10.62 -14.42 2.37
CA GLY A 356 -10.20 -15.67 3.01
C GLY A 356 -11.00 -15.97 4.27
N ALA A 357 -11.20 -14.99 5.15
CA ALA A 357 -12.01 -15.13 6.36
C ALA A 357 -13.46 -15.51 6.05
N VAL A 358 -14.08 -14.89 5.03
CA VAL A 358 -15.44 -15.23 4.56
C VAL A 358 -15.50 -16.66 4.01
N ILE A 359 -14.49 -17.09 3.25
CA ILE A 359 -14.40 -18.45 2.72
C ILE A 359 -14.26 -19.47 3.87
N GLU A 360 -13.42 -19.22 4.87
CA GLU A 360 -13.27 -20.10 6.03
C GLU A 360 -14.56 -20.21 6.85
N LEU A 361 -15.28 -19.12 7.06
CA LEU A 361 -16.61 -19.13 7.70
C LEU A 361 -17.61 -20.00 6.91
N TRP A 362 -17.59 -19.91 5.58
CA TRP A 362 -18.41 -20.77 4.72
C TRP A 362 -18.03 -22.26 4.85
N LYS A 363 -16.74 -22.58 4.95
CA LYS A 363 -16.27 -23.95 5.18
C LYS A 363 -16.73 -24.50 6.51
N VAL A 364 -16.64 -23.72 7.60
CA VAL A 364 -17.15 -24.12 8.92
C VAL A 364 -18.64 -24.44 8.86
N LYS A 365 -19.43 -23.56 8.25
CA LYS A 365 -20.87 -23.80 8.04
C LYS A 365 -21.13 -25.12 7.30
N LYS A 366 -20.32 -25.43 6.29
CA LYS A 366 -20.42 -26.67 5.52
C LYS A 366 -19.94 -27.90 6.29
N ALA A 367 -18.81 -27.81 7.00
CA ALA A 367 -18.21 -28.89 7.76
C ALA A 367 -19.12 -29.35 8.91
N LEU A 368 -19.76 -28.40 9.60
CA LEU A 368 -20.73 -28.66 10.66
C LEU A 368 -22.09 -29.17 10.14
N LYS A 369 -22.27 -29.27 8.81
CA LYS A 369 -23.55 -29.60 8.13
C LYS A 369 -24.73 -28.81 8.72
N MET A 370 -24.48 -27.55 9.06
CA MET A 370 -25.37 -26.76 9.89
C MET A 370 -26.65 -26.42 9.10
N THR A 371 -27.76 -27.05 9.48
CA THR A 371 -29.07 -26.76 8.88
C THR A 371 -29.79 -25.79 9.79
N ILE A 372 -29.83 -24.51 9.40
CA ILE A 372 -30.57 -23.48 10.15
C ILE A 372 -32.06 -23.69 9.86
N LYS A 373 -32.80 -24.29 10.79
CA LYS A 373 -34.26 -24.30 10.76
C LYS A 373 -34.76 -23.13 11.59
N TRP A 374 -35.53 -22.26 10.96
CA TRP A 374 -36.25 -21.19 11.64
C TRP A 374 -37.54 -21.76 12.24
N LYS A 375 -37.64 -21.79 13.56
CA LYS A 375 -38.91 -21.96 14.29
C LYS A 375 -39.24 -20.61 14.94
N GLY A 376 -40.09 -19.81 14.29
CA GLY A 376 -40.42 -18.45 14.77
C GLY A 376 -39.24 -17.49 14.71
N LEU A 377 -38.97 -16.70 15.77
CA LEU A 377 -37.90 -15.70 15.84
C LEU A 377 -36.53 -16.22 16.31
N ARG A 378 -36.40 -17.50 16.69
CA ARG A 378 -35.14 -18.08 17.20
C ARG A 378 -34.57 -19.11 16.23
N PRO A 379 -33.33 -18.92 15.71
CA PRO A 379 -32.69 -19.92 14.87
C PRO A 379 -32.31 -21.15 15.71
N THR A 380 -32.77 -22.34 15.31
CA THR A 380 -32.36 -23.61 15.96
C THR A 380 -31.29 -24.28 15.09
N PHE A 381 -30.09 -24.45 15.65
CA PHE A 381 -28.95 -25.08 14.96
C PHE A 381 -29.02 -26.60 15.11
N GLN A 382 -29.18 -27.33 13.99
CA GLN A 382 -29.04 -28.80 13.96
C GLN A 382 -27.68 -29.16 13.36
N PHE A 383 -26.85 -29.87 14.13
CA PHE A 383 -25.58 -30.44 13.70
C PHE A 383 -25.79 -31.87 13.17
N GLY A 384 -25.18 -32.22 12.05
CA GLY A 384 -25.29 -33.57 11.47
C GLY A 384 -24.50 -34.62 12.27
N ALA A 385 -24.96 -35.88 12.27
CA ALA A 385 -24.27 -36.98 12.94
C ALA A 385 -22.92 -37.32 12.27
N TYR A 386 -21.93 -37.64 13.11
CA TYR A 386 -20.57 -38.04 12.74
C TYR A 386 -20.50 -39.53 12.43
N ASN A 387 -19.77 -39.91 11.38
CA ASN A 387 -19.52 -41.33 11.05
C ASN A 387 -18.43 -41.94 11.95
N GLU A 388 -18.47 -43.25 12.18
CA GLU A 388 -17.51 -43.97 13.05
C GLU A 388 -16.03 -43.80 12.62
N SER A 389 -15.78 -43.66 11.31
CA SER A 389 -14.46 -43.36 10.75
C SER A 389 -13.99 -41.91 11.00
N GLU A 390 -14.91 -40.96 11.16
CA GLU A 390 -14.58 -39.55 11.50
C GLU A 390 -14.15 -39.46 12.97
N ARG A 391 -14.72 -40.29 13.85
CA ARG A 391 -14.41 -40.34 15.29
C ARG A 391 -12.97 -40.83 15.57
N LYS A 392 -12.50 -41.83 14.82
CA LYS A 392 -11.13 -42.36 14.97
C LYS A 392 -10.05 -41.34 14.57
N THR A 393 -10.30 -40.52 13.54
CA THR A 393 -9.39 -39.43 13.16
C THR A 393 -9.39 -38.31 14.20
N GLU A 394 -10.53 -38.03 14.82
CA GLU A 394 -10.65 -37.00 15.86
C GLU A 394 -9.94 -37.37 17.18
N GLU A 395 -9.87 -38.66 17.52
CA GLU A 395 -9.19 -39.15 18.72
C GLU A 395 -7.66 -38.89 18.68
N TYR A 396 -7.00 -39.14 17.55
CA TYR A 396 -5.56 -38.87 17.38
C TYR A 396 -5.23 -37.38 17.44
N ASP A 397 -6.04 -36.53 16.81
CA ASP A 397 -5.88 -35.07 16.87
C ASP A 397 -6.11 -34.54 18.28
N THR A 398 -7.10 -35.08 19.00
CA THR A 398 -7.41 -34.64 20.37
C THR A 398 -6.27 -34.95 21.34
N GLN A 399 -5.59 -36.08 21.17
CA GLN A 399 -4.44 -36.44 22.00
C GLN A 399 -3.24 -35.52 21.74
N ALA A 400 -2.90 -35.26 20.47
CA ALA A 400 -1.82 -34.33 20.11
C ALA A 400 -2.11 -32.90 20.61
N MET A 401 -3.36 -32.45 20.49
CA MET A 401 -3.79 -31.13 20.94
C MET A 401 -3.77 -30.94 22.45
N LYS A 402 -4.08 -31.98 23.21
CA LYS A 402 -4.06 -31.93 24.67
C LYS A 402 -2.65 -31.66 25.20
N TYR A 403 -1.65 -32.42 24.74
CA TYR A 403 -0.26 -32.22 25.14
C TYR A 403 0.30 -30.88 24.66
N LEU A 404 -0.05 -30.49 23.43
CA LEU A 404 0.38 -29.22 22.88
C LEU A 404 -0.18 -28.03 23.68
N SER A 405 -1.45 -28.09 24.09
CA SER A 405 -2.11 -27.02 24.84
C SER A 405 -1.46 -26.72 26.21
N TYR A 406 -0.89 -27.72 26.89
CA TYR A 406 -0.21 -27.53 28.18
C TYR A 406 1.05 -26.67 28.07
N LEU A 407 1.76 -26.73 26.95
CA LEU A 407 2.92 -25.88 26.68
C LEU A 407 2.49 -24.50 26.16
N LEU A 408 1.42 -24.45 25.38
CA LEU A 408 1.03 -23.28 24.59
C LEU A 408 0.27 -22.23 25.37
N TYR A 409 -0.65 -22.63 26.25
CA TYR A 409 -1.41 -21.68 27.07
C TYR A 409 -0.51 -20.85 28.01
N PRO A 410 0.46 -21.43 28.74
CA PRO A 410 1.39 -20.65 29.55
C PRO A 410 2.25 -19.68 28.71
N LEU A 411 2.69 -20.12 27.53
CA LEU A 411 3.50 -19.28 26.63
C LEU A 411 2.70 -18.09 26.08
N CYS A 412 1.44 -18.31 25.68
CA CYS A 412 0.57 -17.23 25.20
C CYS A 412 0.22 -16.23 26.32
N ILE A 413 -0.09 -16.73 27.52
CA ILE A 413 -0.40 -15.88 28.68
C ILE A 413 0.84 -15.08 29.09
N GLY A 414 2.00 -15.72 29.19
CA GLY A 414 3.26 -15.04 29.49
C GLY A 414 3.62 -13.99 28.45
N GLY A 415 3.44 -14.28 27.16
CA GLY A 415 3.63 -13.33 26.07
C GLY A 415 2.68 -12.13 26.14
N ALA A 416 1.40 -12.36 26.44
CA ALA A 416 0.41 -11.29 26.59
C ALA A 416 0.70 -10.37 27.78
N VAL A 417 1.14 -10.93 28.91
CA VAL A 417 1.55 -10.15 30.10
C VAL A 417 2.83 -9.35 29.81
N TYR A 418 3.83 -9.97 29.16
CA TYR A 418 5.05 -9.27 28.77
C TYR A 418 4.77 -8.10 27.82
N SER A 419 3.91 -8.34 26.82
CA SER A 419 3.45 -7.33 25.86
C SER A 419 2.77 -6.16 26.56
N LEU A 420 1.88 -6.43 27.53
CA LEU A 420 1.18 -5.40 28.29
C LEU A 420 2.14 -4.50 29.08
N LEU A 421 3.23 -5.06 29.63
CA LEU A 421 4.19 -4.33 30.47
C LEU A 421 5.20 -3.51 29.68
N ASN A 422 5.62 -3.96 28.49
CA ASN A 422 6.78 -3.41 27.79
C ASN A 422 6.46 -2.72 26.45
N VAL A 423 5.23 -2.83 25.94
CA VAL A 423 4.87 -2.31 24.61
C VAL A 423 3.77 -1.26 24.72
N LYS A 424 3.89 -0.18 23.94
CA LYS A 424 2.89 0.89 23.86
C LYS A 424 1.75 0.49 22.92
N TYR A 425 0.51 0.85 23.27
CA TYR A 425 -0.67 0.49 22.46
C TYR A 425 -1.62 1.67 22.35
N LYS A 426 -2.31 1.78 21.21
CA LYS A 426 -3.33 2.82 20.97
C LYS A 426 -4.54 2.69 21.90
N SER A 427 -4.90 1.47 22.28
CA SER A 427 -6.04 1.17 23.14
C SER A 427 -5.97 -0.25 23.73
N TRP A 428 -6.81 -0.54 24.72
CA TRP A 428 -7.02 -1.89 25.24
C TRP A 428 -7.49 -2.89 24.17
N TYR A 429 -8.26 -2.42 23.17
CA TYR A 429 -8.65 -3.23 22.02
C TYR A 429 -7.44 -3.66 21.20
N SER A 430 -6.55 -2.71 20.88
CA SER A 430 -5.34 -2.98 20.10
C SER A 430 -4.39 -3.94 20.82
N TRP A 431 -4.25 -3.82 22.14
CA TRP A 431 -3.48 -4.79 22.95
C TRP A 431 -4.09 -6.20 22.90
N LEU A 432 -5.41 -6.32 23.05
CA LEU A 432 -6.10 -7.61 23.06
C LEU A 432 -5.95 -8.32 21.70
N ILE A 433 -6.16 -7.58 20.60
CA ILE A 433 -6.01 -8.11 19.24
C ILE A 433 -4.56 -8.52 18.99
N ASN A 434 -3.57 -7.67 19.32
CA ASN A 434 -2.15 -7.99 19.20
C ASN A 434 -1.77 -9.27 19.98
N SER A 435 -2.30 -9.43 21.20
CA SER A 435 -2.06 -10.62 22.02
C SER A 435 -2.66 -11.88 21.40
N PHE A 436 -3.90 -11.81 20.90
CA PHE A 436 -4.53 -12.93 20.20
C PHE A 436 -3.78 -13.35 18.94
N VAL A 437 -3.28 -12.38 18.17
CA VAL A 437 -2.55 -12.62 16.92
C VAL A 437 -1.22 -13.29 17.17
N ASN A 438 -0.45 -12.79 18.13
CA ASN A 438 0.83 -13.41 18.51
C ASN A 438 0.59 -14.84 19.02
N GLY A 439 -0.47 -15.07 19.79
CA GLY A 439 -0.92 -16.40 20.17
C GLY A 439 -1.25 -17.27 18.94
N VAL A 440 -2.12 -16.80 18.05
CA VAL A 440 -2.52 -17.51 16.82
C VAL A 440 -1.32 -17.83 15.94
N TYR A 441 -0.34 -16.93 15.80
CA TYR A 441 0.89 -17.21 15.07
C TYR A 441 1.76 -18.27 15.77
N ALA A 442 1.89 -18.24 17.09
CA ALA A 442 2.59 -19.30 17.83
C ALA A 442 1.88 -20.67 17.70
N PHE A 443 0.56 -20.70 17.82
CA PHE A 443 -0.25 -21.90 17.58
C PHE A 443 -0.11 -22.39 16.14
N GLY A 444 -0.23 -21.50 15.15
CA GLY A 444 -0.13 -21.83 13.73
C GLY A 444 1.17 -22.55 13.38
N PHE A 445 2.30 -22.11 13.95
CA PHE A 445 3.59 -22.79 13.82
C PHE A 445 3.49 -24.25 14.29
N LEU A 446 2.99 -24.43 15.50
CA LEU A 446 2.96 -25.72 16.17
C LEU A 446 1.97 -26.68 15.51
N PHE A 447 0.91 -26.19 14.87
CA PHE A 447 -0.01 -27.00 14.08
C PHE A 447 0.58 -27.53 12.76
N MET A 448 1.66 -26.93 12.26
CA MET A 448 2.32 -27.38 11.03
C MET A 448 3.42 -28.42 11.29
N LEU A 449 3.96 -28.49 12.50
CA LEU A 449 5.01 -29.46 12.88
C LEU A 449 4.56 -30.94 12.92
N PRO A 450 3.32 -31.30 13.35
CA PRO A 450 2.87 -32.69 13.36
C PRO A 450 2.98 -33.36 12.00
N GLN A 451 2.70 -32.62 10.92
CA GLN A 451 2.80 -33.13 9.56
C GLN A 451 4.26 -33.46 9.17
N LEU A 452 5.20 -32.59 9.52
CA LEU A 452 6.64 -32.85 9.33
C LEU A 452 7.12 -34.03 10.18
N PHE A 453 6.62 -34.14 11.42
CA PHE A 453 6.95 -35.24 12.33
C PHE A 453 6.42 -36.58 11.82
N VAL A 454 5.18 -36.63 11.33
CA VAL A 454 4.59 -37.84 10.75
C VAL A 454 5.37 -38.26 9.50
N ASN A 455 5.75 -37.32 8.63
CA ASN A 455 6.59 -37.64 7.46
C ASN A 455 7.94 -38.24 7.86
N TYR A 456 8.58 -37.68 8.90
CA TYR A 456 9.83 -38.21 9.44
C TYR A 456 9.67 -39.61 10.06
N LYS A 457 8.60 -39.82 10.85
CA LYS A 457 8.35 -41.09 11.55
C LYS A 457 7.95 -42.21 10.58
N MET A 458 7.11 -41.90 9.60
CA MET A 458 6.65 -42.87 8.60
C MET A 458 7.63 -43.07 7.44
N LYS A 459 8.69 -42.25 7.36
CA LYS A 459 9.69 -42.26 6.27
C LYS A 459 9.05 -42.20 4.88
N SER A 460 7.92 -41.50 4.76
CA SER A 460 7.21 -41.27 3.50
C SER A 460 6.50 -39.91 3.52
N VAL A 461 6.28 -39.31 2.35
CA VAL A 461 5.57 -38.03 2.21
C VAL A 461 4.25 -38.26 1.47
N ALA A 462 3.15 -37.71 1.99
CA ALA A 462 1.85 -37.82 1.33
C ALA A 462 1.86 -37.11 -0.03
N HIS A 463 1.27 -37.75 -1.05
CA HIS A 463 1.18 -37.19 -2.39
C HIS A 463 0.30 -35.92 -2.43
N LEU A 464 0.91 -34.76 -2.66
CA LEU A 464 0.19 -33.54 -3.02
C LEU A 464 0.04 -33.43 -4.55
N PRO A 465 -1.16 -33.11 -5.07
CA PRO A 465 -1.34 -32.78 -6.48
C PRO A 465 -0.40 -31.65 -6.90
N TRP A 466 0.31 -31.83 -8.03
CA TRP A 466 1.31 -30.88 -8.52
C TRP A 466 0.80 -29.43 -8.56
N LYS A 467 -0.44 -29.21 -8.99
CA LYS A 467 -1.07 -27.88 -9.02
C LYS A 467 -1.16 -27.22 -7.65
N ALA A 468 -1.63 -27.96 -6.63
CA ALA A 468 -1.76 -27.43 -5.26
C ALA A 468 -0.38 -27.17 -4.64
N PHE A 469 0.58 -28.05 -4.89
CA PHE A 469 1.96 -27.88 -4.46
C PHE A 469 2.61 -26.64 -5.08
N THR A 470 2.44 -26.43 -6.39
CA THR A 470 2.96 -25.25 -7.10
C THR A 470 2.34 -23.95 -6.59
N TYR A 471 1.03 -23.91 -6.35
CA TYR A 471 0.39 -22.72 -5.78
C TYR A 471 0.88 -22.42 -4.36
N LYS A 472 1.05 -23.46 -3.53
CA LYS A 472 1.62 -23.30 -2.18
C LYS A 472 3.04 -22.71 -2.26
N ALA A 473 3.90 -23.28 -3.12
CA ALA A 473 5.28 -22.81 -3.28
C ALA A 473 5.39 -21.35 -3.75
N PHE A 474 4.56 -20.94 -4.72
CA PHE A 474 4.57 -19.57 -5.22
C PHE A 474 3.97 -18.58 -4.24
N ASN A 475 2.92 -18.92 -3.49
CA ASN A 475 2.38 -18.04 -2.46
C ASN A 475 3.42 -17.76 -1.39
N THR A 476 4.02 -18.81 -0.83
CA THR A 476 5.09 -18.75 0.17
C THR A 476 6.25 -17.84 -0.29
N PHE A 477 6.81 -18.09 -1.47
CA PHE A 477 7.93 -17.28 -1.98
C PHE A 477 7.57 -15.81 -2.31
N ILE A 478 6.36 -15.57 -2.83
CA ILE A 478 5.91 -14.22 -3.16
C ILE A 478 5.56 -13.43 -1.90
N ASP A 479 4.99 -14.07 -0.88
CA ASP A 479 4.64 -13.45 0.41
C ASP A 479 5.89 -12.93 1.14
N ASP A 480 7.02 -13.63 1.05
CA ASP A 480 8.30 -13.21 1.63
C ASP A 480 8.92 -12.01 0.89
N ILE A 481 8.90 -12.01 -0.45
CA ILE A 481 9.30 -10.85 -1.26
C ILE A 481 8.43 -9.65 -0.91
N PHE A 482 7.13 -9.87 -0.77
CA PHE A 482 6.16 -8.83 -0.51
C PHE A 482 6.26 -8.29 0.93
N ALA A 483 6.57 -9.15 1.91
CA ALA A 483 6.89 -8.77 3.28
C ALA A 483 8.15 -7.87 3.37
N PHE A 484 9.11 -8.02 2.45
CA PHE A 484 10.29 -7.14 2.41
C PHE A 484 10.02 -5.80 1.72
N ILE A 485 9.11 -5.79 0.73
CA ILE A 485 8.86 -4.64 -0.13
C ILE A 485 7.76 -3.71 0.41
N ILE A 486 6.70 -4.27 1.00
CA ILE A 486 5.54 -3.51 1.47
C ILE A 486 5.47 -3.49 3.00
N THR A 487 5.02 -2.36 3.53
CA THR A 487 4.89 -2.12 4.97
C THR A 487 3.82 -3.03 5.56
N MET A 488 4.26 -4.18 6.07
CA MET A 488 3.46 -5.09 6.88
C MET A 488 3.92 -5.07 8.34
N PRO A 489 3.02 -5.37 9.28
CA PRO A 489 3.39 -5.59 10.67
C PRO A 489 4.45 -6.68 10.78
N THR A 490 5.47 -6.45 11.61
CA THR A 490 6.60 -7.36 11.78
C THR A 490 6.17 -8.76 12.24
N SER A 491 5.11 -8.86 13.03
CA SER A 491 4.51 -10.13 13.45
C SER A 491 3.97 -10.94 12.27
N HIS A 492 3.31 -10.29 11.32
CA HIS A 492 2.82 -10.93 10.09
C HIS A 492 3.98 -11.34 9.17
N ARG A 493 5.01 -10.48 9.03
CA ARG A 493 6.22 -10.81 8.27
C ARG A 493 6.94 -12.05 8.81
N LEU A 494 7.06 -12.14 10.13
CA LEU A 494 7.67 -13.31 10.78
C LEU A 494 6.82 -14.58 10.58
N ALA A 495 5.49 -14.44 10.54
CA ALA A 495 4.59 -15.56 10.26
C ALA A 495 4.71 -16.07 8.82
N CYS A 496 4.87 -15.19 7.83
CA CYS A 496 5.18 -15.57 6.44
C CYS A 496 6.53 -16.31 6.36
N PHE A 497 7.60 -15.71 6.89
CA PHE A 497 8.94 -16.30 6.88
C PHE A 497 9.00 -17.68 7.55
N ARG A 498 8.20 -17.88 8.62
CA ARG A 498 8.03 -19.18 9.27
C ARG A 498 7.45 -20.23 8.32
N ASP A 499 6.43 -19.87 7.55
CA ASP A 499 5.77 -20.79 6.61
C ASP A 499 6.74 -21.23 5.51
N ASP A 500 7.63 -20.32 5.09
CA ASP A 500 8.76 -20.59 4.18
C ASP A 500 9.75 -21.60 4.76
N VAL A 501 10.19 -21.43 6.01
CA VAL A 501 11.10 -22.39 6.68
C VAL A 501 10.46 -23.78 6.78
N VAL A 502 9.20 -23.86 7.18
CA VAL A 502 8.46 -25.13 7.25
C VAL A 502 8.33 -25.76 5.85
N PHE A 503 8.09 -24.95 4.82
CA PHE A 503 8.00 -25.40 3.45
C PHE A 503 9.34 -25.95 2.93
N LEU A 504 10.47 -25.29 3.22
CA LEU A 504 11.80 -25.78 2.87
C LEU A 504 12.13 -27.13 3.54
N VAL A 505 11.77 -27.29 4.82
CA VAL A 505 11.92 -28.57 5.52
C VAL A 505 11.05 -29.65 4.88
N TYR A 506 9.82 -29.31 4.48
CA TYR A 506 8.96 -30.23 3.72
C TYR A 506 9.58 -30.64 2.38
N LEU A 507 10.18 -29.72 1.62
CA LEU A 507 10.88 -30.02 0.38
C LEU A 507 12.05 -30.98 0.61
N TYR A 508 12.83 -30.73 1.65
CA TYR A 508 13.93 -31.60 2.05
C TYR A 508 13.44 -33.01 2.40
N GLN A 509 12.36 -33.13 3.18
CA GLN A 509 11.75 -34.42 3.48
C GLN A 509 11.23 -35.15 2.23
N ARG A 510 10.65 -34.41 1.28
CA ARG A 510 10.18 -34.97 0.01
C ARG A 510 11.32 -35.46 -0.89
N TRP A 511 12.49 -34.83 -0.81
CA TRP A 511 13.69 -35.31 -1.49
C TRP A 511 14.25 -36.58 -0.84
N LEU A 512 14.21 -36.66 0.50
CA LEU A 512 14.76 -37.79 1.26
C LEU A 512 13.84 -39.03 1.31
N TYR A 513 12.52 -38.85 1.32
CA TYR A 513 11.54 -39.92 1.52
C TYR A 513 10.65 -40.15 0.29
N PRO A 514 10.28 -41.41 -0.03
CA PRO A 514 9.39 -41.72 -1.14
C PRO A 514 7.99 -41.13 -0.95
N VAL A 515 7.36 -40.75 -2.07
CA VAL A 515 6.01 -40.19 -2.09
C VAL A 515 4.97 -41.33 -2.04
N ASP A 516 4.20 -41.36 -0.97
CA ASP A 516 3.14 -42.34 -0.74
C ASP A 516 1.81 -41.82 -1.28
N LYS A 517 1.26 -42.55 -2.28
CA LYS A 517 0.01 -42.21 -2.96
C LYS A 517 -1.24 -42.73 -2.23
N SER A 518 -1.07 -43.70 -1.33
CA SER A 518 -2.16 -44.29 -0.53
C SER A 518 -2.50 -43.42 0.68
N ARG A 519 -1.56 -42.60 1.14
CA ARG A 519 -1.74 -41.70 2.28
C ARG A 519 -2.63 -40.52 1.94
N VAL A 520 -3.51 -40.22 2.90
CA VAL A 520 -4.36 -39.03 2.90
C VAL A 520 -3.47 -37.81 3.13
N ASN A 521 -3.49 -36.87 2.20
CA ASN A 521 -2.74 -35.61 2.30
C ASN A 521 -3.43 -34.61 3.25
N GLU A 522 -2.81 -33.45 3.48
CA GLU A 522 -3.29 -32.35 4.36
C GLU A 522 -4.70 -31.84 4.02
N TYR A 523 -5.20 -32.15 2.81
CA TYR A 523 -6.53 -31.78 2.33
C TYR A 523 -7.54 -32.92 2.45
N GLY A 524 -7.14 -34.06 3.01
CA GLY A 524 -8.01 -35.21 3.13
C GLY A 524 -8.19 -35.98 1.81
N GLU A 525 -7.22 -36.00 0.91
CA GLU A 525 -7.23 -36.77 -0.35
C GLU A 525 -6.14 -37.85 -0.36
N SER A 526 -6.48 -39.10 -0.68
CA SER A 526 -5.53 -40.14 -1.10
C SER A 526 -5.76 -40.48 -2.58
N TYR A 527 -4.70 -40.79 -3.32
CA TYR A 527 -4.79 -41.02 -4.77
C TYR A 527 -5.43 -42.39 -5.12
N GLU A 528 -5.58 -43.28 -4.13
CA GLU A 528 -6.11 -44.64 -4.29
C GLU A 528 -7.58 -44.82 -3.87
N GLU A 529 -8.34 -43.75 -3.58
CA GLU A 529 -9.80 -43.88 -3.46
C GLU A 529 -10.41 -44.32 -4.81
N LYS A 530 -10.58 -45.64 -4.96
CA LYS A 530 -11.12 -46.30 -6.16
C LYS A 530 -12.38 -45.56 -6.66
N PRO A 531 -12.52 -45.33 -7.98
CA PRO A 531 -13.79 -44.87 -8.52
C PRO A 531 -14.87 -45.89 -8.14
N LYS A 532 -15.98 -45.43 -7.55
CA LYS A 532 -17.16 -46.26 -7.27
C LYS A 532 -17.47 -47.09 -8.52
N ARG A 533 -17.37 -48.42 -8.40
CA ARG A 533 -17.85 -49.35 -9.42
C ARG A 533 -19.27 -48.94 -9.79
N LYS A 534 -19.51 -48.72 -11.09
CA LYS A 534 -20.87 -48.57 -11.62
C LYS A 534 -21.69 -49.78 -11.14
N PRO A 535 -22.96 -49.62 -10.73
CA PRO A 535 -23.79 -50.78 -10.48
C PRO A 535 -23.90 -51.57 -11.79
N HIS A 536 -23.54 -52.85 -11.75
CA HIS A 536 -23.91 -53.79 -12.80
C HIS A 536 -25.43 -53.74 -12.90
N ARG A 537 -25.94 -53.45 -14.11
CA ARG A 537 -27.31 -53.81 -14.47
C ARG A 537 -27.26 -55.30 -14.76
N ASP A 538 -27.91 -56.08 -13.91
CA ASP A 538 -28.50 -57.35 -14.33
C ASP A 538 -29.83 -57.06 -15.03
#